data_AF-A0A2V2S7E3-F1
#
_entry.id   AF-A0A2V2S7E3-F1
#
_cell.length_a   1.000
_cell.length_b   1.000
_cell.length_c   1.000
_cell.angle_alpha   90.00
_cell.angle_beta   90.00
_cell.angle_gamma   90.00
#
_symmetry.space_group_name_H-M   'P 1'
#
loop_
_entity.id
_entity.type
_entity.pdbx_description
1 polymer ?
#
loop_
_entity_poly.entity_id
_entity_poly.type
_entity_poly.pdbx_seq_one_letter_code
_entity_poly.pdbx_strand_id
1 'polypeptide(L)'
;MMRCSTISLSLILTFGIGSGALRAQPVQPNWPQFRGPGGRGISSSKHLPERWSDKENIGWKSEIPGRAWSSPIVWGERVFVTTAISSGELEEPKKGLYMGGERPNAERPDFQWKMLCLDLSSGKVLWEHVLAKATPTQPKHVKNSYASETPVTDGERVVAYLGNAGVYCLDLKGHSVWSKPLTAPKTRYGWGTAASPLLHGERLYILNDNDEDSYLMALDKRTGKQIWRVARDEKSNWATPFVWENEKRTEIVTAGSGKVRSYDLDGKLRWSLTGMSHITIATPYAEQGLLYVSSGFVMDKSRPLYAIRPGAEGDISLQPGQTNSPSIAWCQPTAAPYNPTTLVYEGRLSVLHDRGELSAYNARTGAMLYDRQKLPEGLHFTASPWAYGDRIFCLNEDGITFVVQAGDRFELLRTNKLAPDDMCLATPALAGDRLLIRSSARLYCVGSTK
;
A
#
# COMPACT_ATOMS: atom_id res chain seq x y z
N MET A 1 27.83 37.38 82.39
CA MET A 1 26.65 36.52 82.59
C MET A 1 25.46 37.17 81.90
N MET A 2 25.05 36.63 80.75
CA MET A 2 23.70 36.79 80.19
C MET A 2 23.65 35.82 78.98
N ARG A 3 22.93 34.72 79.14
CA ARG A 3 22.66 33.74 78.08
C ARG A 3 21.46 34.23 77.29
N CYS A 4 21.61 34.39 75.97
CA CYS A 4 20.53 34.64 75.03
C CYS A 4 20.29 33.33 74.26
N SER A 5 19.10 32.74 74.42
CA SER A 5 18.72 31.46 73.79
C SER A 5 17.94 31.73 72.51
N THR A 6 18.48 31.33 71.36
CA THR A 6 17.81 31.35 70.06
C THR A 6 17.18 29.99 69.79
N ILE A 7 15.86 29.97 69.55
CA ILE A 7 15.08 28.78 69.17
C ILE A 7 15.14 28.66 67.63
N SER A 8 15.72 27.58 67.11
CA SER A 8 15.68 27.24 65.68
C SER A 8 14.44 26.38 65.38
N LEU A 9 13.59 26.87 64.48
CA LEU A 9 12.43 26.16 63.94
C LEU A 9 12.88 25.31 62.74
N SER A 10 12.90 23.99 62.86
CA SER A 10 13.20 23.07 61.74
C SER A 10 11.93 22.82 60.91
N LEU A 11 11.95 23.29 59.66
CA LEU A 11 10.91 23.03 58.66
C LEU A 11 11.15 21.64 58.03
N ILE A 12 10.26 20.68 58.28
CA ILE A 12 10.31 19.35 57.63
C ILE A 12 9.62 19.48 56.26
N LEU A 13 10.41 19.47 55.18
CA LEU A 13 9.90 19.32 53.81
C LEU A 13 9.62 17.83 53.54
N THR A 14 8.33 17.46 53.48
CA THR A 14 7.89 16.16 52.98
C THR A 14 7.97 16.16 51.45
N PHE A 15 8.98 15.49 50.89
CA PHE A 15 9.06 15.21 49.45
C PHE A 15 8.00 14.15 49.11
N GLY A 16 6.88 14.58 48.53
CA GLY A 16 5.90 13.68 47.92
C GLY A 16 6.47 13.08 46.65
N ILE A 17 6.82 11.78 46.69
CA ILE A 17 7.14 11.00 45.49
C ILE A 17 5.83 10.80 44.73
N GLY A 18 5.53 11.73 43.82
CA GLY A 18 4.42 11.59 42.88
C GLY A 18 4.77 10.49 41.88
N SER A 19 4.14 9.32 42.03
CA SER A 19 4.12 8.26 41.02
C SER A 19 3.42 8.78 39.76
N GLY A 20 4.15 9.45 38.88
CA GLY A 20 3.70 9.81 37.55
C GLY A 20 3.53 8.54 36.74
N ALA A 21 2.31 8.03 36.65
CA ALA A 21 1.97 7.02 35.66
C ALA A 21 2.34 7.57 34.29
N LEU A 22 3.32 6.96 33.61
CA LEU A 22 3.51 7.17 32.18
C LEU A 22 2.19 6.78 31.50
N ARG A 23 1.36 7.76 31.17
CA ARG A 23 0.30 7.54 30.20
C ARG A 23 1.00 7.16 28.91
N ALA A 24 0.83 5.92 28.47
CA ALA A 24 1.15 5.53 27.12
C ALA A 24 0.52 6.58 26.19
N GLN A 25 1.32 7.24 25.35
CA GLN A 25 0.74 8.11 24.35
C GLN A 25 -0.16 7.24 23.47
N PRO A 26 -1.39 7.68 23.17
CA PRO A 26 -2.23 6.95 22.25
C PRO A 26 -1.45 6.77 20.94
N VAL A 27 -1.38 5.53 20.46
CA VAL A 27 -0.76 5.22 19.16
C VAL A 27 -1.45 6.10 18.13
N GLN A 28 -0.70 7.03 17.54
CA GLN A 28 -1.30 7.91 16.55
C GLN A 28 -1.80 7.08 15.35
N PRO A 29 -3.00 7.34 14.84
CA PRO A 29 -3.65 6.52 13.81
C PRO A 29 -3.07 6.80 12.41
N ASN A 30 -1.75 6.72 12.27
CA ASN A 30 -1.04 7.09 11.05
C ASN A 30 -0.89 5.89 10.11
N TRP A 31 -1.44 6.02 8.91
CA TRP A 31 -1.36 5.09 7.80
C TRP A 31 -0.94 5.84 6.54
N PRO A 32 0.34 6.25 6.41
CA PRO A 32 0.75 7.34 5.53
C PRO A 32 0.81 7.02 4.03
N GLN A 33 0.76 5.75 3.66
CA GLN A 33 1.04 5.29 2.29
C GLN A 33 0.30 3.98 1.98
N PHE A 34 0.43 3.49 0.73
CA PHE A 34 -0.07 2.17 0.35
C PHE A 34 0.44 1.08 1.30
N ARG A 35 -0.48 0.28 1.84
CA ARG A 35 -0.21 -0.74 2.88
C ARG A 35 0.44 -0.20 4.17
N GLY A 36 0.33 1.11 4.44
CA GLY A 36 0.64 1.70 5.74
C GLY A 36 2.13 1.82 6.05
N PRO A 37 2.48 1.97 7.35
CA PRO A 37 3.86 2.11 7.78
C PRO A 37 4.74 0.93 7.31
N GLY A 38 5.78 1.26 6.55
CA GLY A 38 6.68 0.27 5.95
C GLY A 38 6.06 -0.60 4.84
N GLY A 39 4.86 -0.27 4.33
CA GLY A 39 4.22 -1.00 3.23
C GLY A 39 3.78 -2.43 3.56
N ARG A 40 3.64 -2.75 4.85
CA ARG A 40 3.46 -4.14 5.32
C ARG A 40 2.02 -4.62 5.40
N GLY A 41 1.04 -3.72 5.51
CA GLY A 41 -0.36 -4.08 5.71
C GLY A 41 -0.63 -4.69 7.09
N ILE A 42 0.06 -4.23 8.13
CA ILE A 42 -0.06 -4.75 9.49
C ILE A 42 -0.34 -3.60 10.45
N SER A 43 -1.24 -3.81 11.41
CA SER A 43 -1.44 -2.90 12.54
C SER A 43 -0.98 -3.56 13.84
N SER A 44 -0.46 -2.74 14.75
CA SER A 44 -0.17 -3.11 16.13
C SER A 44 -1.35 -2.90 17.07
N SER A 45 -2.47 -2.31 16.60
CA SER A 45 -3.68 -2.15 17.42
C SER A 45 -4.29 -3.52 17.75
N LYS A 46 -4.69 -3.65 19.01
CA LYS A 46 -5.40 -4.82 19.56
C LYS A 46 -6.91 -4.64 19.60
N HIS A 47 -7.43 -3.49 19.20
CA HIS A 47 -8.85 -3.13 19.34
C HIS A 47 -9.55 -2.94 17.99
N LEU A 48 -8.88 -3.31 16.90
CA LEU A 48 -9.48 -3.30 15.57
C LEU A 48 -10.62 -4.33 15.46
N PRO A 49 -11.67 -4.01 14.69
CA PRO A 49 -12.89 -4.80 14.64
C PRO A 49 -12.73 -6.09 13.83
N GLU A 50 -12.96 -7.26 14.42
CA GLU A 50 -12.92 -8.55 13.69
C GLU A 50 -14.25 -8.93 13.01
N ARG A 51 -15.36 -8.29 13.42
CA ARG A 51 -16.72 -8.58 12.94
C ARG A 51 -17.43 -7.30 12.49
N TRP A 52 -18.01 -7.33 11.29
CA TRP A 52 -18.80 -6.24 10.73
C TRP A 52 -19.68 -6.72 9.56
N SER A 53 -20.60 -5.86 9.13
CA SER A 53 -21.36 -6.03 7.89
C SER A 53 -21.57 -4.66 7.21
N ASP A 54 -22.46 -4.57 6.24
CA ASP A 54 -22.92 -3.29 5.69
C ASP A 54 -23.64 -2.40 6.72
N LYS A 55 -24.05 -2.96 7.86
CA LYS A 55 -24.82 -2.28 8.93
C LYS A 55 -24.25 -2.48 10.33
N GLU A 56 -23.55 -3.58 10.58
CA GLU A 56 -22.98 -3.91 11.89
C GLU A 56 -21.55 -3.35 11.99
N ASN A 57 -21.24 -2.68 13.11
CA ASN A 57 -19.89 -2.17 13.42
C ASN A 57 -19.33 -1.19 12.38
N ILE A 58 -20.22 -0.47 11.68
CA ILE A 58 -19.87 0.64 10.79
C ILE A 58 -19.99 1.94 11.58
N GLY A 59 -18.86 2.57 11.84
CA GLY A 59 -18.80 3.89 12.47
C GLY A 59 -19.37 4.98 11.57
N TRP A 60 -19.00 4.95 10.29
CA TRP A 60 -19.59 5.77 9.24
C TRP A 60 -19.32 5.16 7.86
N LYS A 61 -20.10 5.62 6.88
CA LYS A 61 -19.94 5.33 5.45
C LYS A 61 -20.17 6.62 4.69
N SER A 62 -19.22 7.00 3.84
CA SER A 62 -19.29 8.21 3.03
C SER A 62 -19.26 7.85 1.55
N GLU A 63 -20.14 8.47 0.76
CA GLU A 63 -20.06 8.38 -0.69
C GLU A 63 -18.87 9.19 -1.19
N ILE A 64 -18.10 8.60 -2.09
CA ILE A 64 -16.95 9.26 -2.73
C ILE A 64 -17.31 9.48 -4.19
N PRO A 65 -17.34 10.74 -4.67
CA PRO A 65 -17.72 11.03 -6.04
C PRO A 65 -16.68 10.48 -7.02
N GLY A 66 -17.13 10.10 -8.22
CA GLY A 66 -16.26 9.57 -9.26
C GLY A 66 -15.83 8.13 -9.02
N ARG A 67 -14.68 7.73 -9.56
CA ARG A 67 -14.12 6.38 -9.44
C ARG A 67 -12.62 6.43 -9.18
N ALA A 68 -12.15 5.59 -8.27
CA ALA A 68 -10.73 5.38 -8.01
C ALA A 68 -10.47 4.03 -7.32
N TRP A 69 -9.26 3.50 -7.53
CA TRP A 69 -8.78 2.29 -6.87
C TRP A 69 -7.66 2.54 -5.87
N SER A 70 -7.29 3.81 -5.66
CA SER A 70 -6.31 4.21 -4.67
C SER A 70 -6.78 3.87 -3.24
N SER A 71 -5.86 3.34 -2.43
CA SER A 71 -6.13 3.08 -1.01
C SER A 71 -6.33 4.39 -0.25
N PRO A 72 -7.15 4.39 0.83
CA PRO A 72 -7.15 5.50 1.77
C PRO A 72 -5.80 5.55 2.51
N ILE A 73 -5.37 6.77 2.84
CA ILE A 73 -4.26 6.99 3.79
C ILE A 73 -4.77 7.85 4.95
N VAL A 74 -4.13 7.74 6.10
CA VAL A 74 -4.54 8.45 7.33
C VAL A 74 -3.36 9.13 7.99
N TRP A 75 -3.55 10.35 8.46
CA TRP A 75 -2.61 11.04 9.34
C TRP A 75 -3.34 11.82 10.42
N GLY A 76 -3.17 11.42 11.68
CA GLY A 76 -4.00 11.87 12.78
C GLY A 76 -5.48 11.66 12.49
N GLU A 77 -6.29 12.70 12.63
CA GLU A 77 -7.74 12.63 12.40
C GLU A 77 -8.15 12.83 10.93
N ARG A 78 -7.20 12.85 9.99
CA ARG A 78 -7.47 13.12 8.57
C ARG A 78 -7.31 11.87 7.72
N VAL A 79 -8.31 11.60 6.90
CA VAL A 79 -8.31 10.55 5.89
C VAL A 79 -8.20 11.18 4.52
N PHE A 80 -7.23 10.77 3.71
CA PHE A 80 -7.05 11.28 2.36
C PHE A 80 -7.36 10.20 1.32
N VAL A 81 -8.12 10.58 0.30
CA VAL A 81 -8.42 9.74 -0.88
C VAL A 81 -8.31 10.56 -2.15
N THR A 82 -7.83 9.95 -3.23
CA THR A 82 -7.87 10.52 -4.59
C THR A 82 -9.06 9.95 -5.36
N THR A 83 -9.63 10.71 -6.29
CA THR A 83 -10.71 10.25 -7.16
C THR A 83 -10.69 10.92 -8.54
N ALA A 84 -11.22 10.25 -9.56
CA ALA A 84 -11.43 10.80 -10.89
C ALA A 84 -12.94 10.88 -11.18
N ILE A 85 -13.45 12.09 -11.38
CA ILE A 85 -14.88 12.38 -11.60
C ILE A 85 -15.07 12.70 -13.08
N SER A 86 -15.89 11.90 -13.77
CA SER A 86 -16.26 12.10 -15.17
C SER A 86 -17.42 13.08 -15.32
N SER A 87 -17.39 13.90 -16.37
CA SER A 87 -18.52 14.74 -16.80
C SER A 87 -19.61 13.98 -17.56
N GLY A 88 -19.37 12.71 -17.91
CA GLY A 88 -20.31 11.84 -18.62
C GLY A 88 -20.41 10.45 -17.99
N GLU A 89 -21.30 9.62 -18.52
CA GLU A 89 -21.50 8.25 -18.06
C GLU A 89 -20.27 7.38 -18.34
N LEU A 90 -19.93 6.52 -17.37
CA LEU A 90 -18.83 5.57 -17.47
C LEU A 90 -19.37 4.15 -17.44
N GLU A 91 -18.69 3.23 -18.14
CA GLU A 91 -18.96 1.79 -18.01
C GLU A 91 -18.86 1.36 -16.54
N GLU A 92 -19.82 0.60 -16.04
CA GLU A 92 -19.80 0.08 -14.68
C GLU A 92 -18.55 -0.79 -14.41
N PRO A 93 -17.98 -0.73 -13.19
CA PRO A 93 -16.87 -1.60 -12.81
C PRO A 93 -17.26 -3.07 -12.95
N LYS A 94 -16.38 -3.85 -13.57
CA LYS A 94 -16.52 -5.30 -13.67
C LYS A 94 -15.65 -5.95 -12.62
N LYS A 95 -16.13 -7.02 -12.00
CA LYS A 95 -15.36 -7.87 -11.07
C LYS A 95 -14.75 -9.04 -11.84
N GLY A 96 -13.57 -9.50 -11.45
CA GLY A 96 -12.97 -10.70 -12.05
C GLY A 96 -11.49 -10.62 -12.33
N LEU A 97 -10.92 -11.75 -12.74
CA LEU A 97 -9.63 -11.79 -13.43
C LEU A 97 -9.88 -11.71 -14.95
N TYR A 98 -9.12 -10.86 -15.65
CA TYR A 98 -9.32 -10.62 -17.07
C TYR A 98 -8.17 -11.21 -17.89
N MET A 99 -8.54 -11.94 -18.94
CA MET A 99 -7.64 -12.26 -20.05
C MET A 99 -8.03 -11.34 -21.21
N GLY A 100 -7.38 -10.18 -21.30
CA GLY A 100 -7.84 -9.01 -22.05
C GLY A 100 -8.42 -7.95 -21.12
N GLY A 101 -9.27 -7.05 -21.62
CA GLY A 101 -9.91 -5.99 -20.83
C GLY A 101 -9.37 -4.58 -21.11
N GLU A 102 -8.46 -4.46 -22.08
CA GLU A 102 -8.09 -3.21 -22.73
C GLU A 102 -9.31 -2.49 -23.32
N ARG A 103 -9.21 -1.17 -23.40
CA ARG A 103 -10.11 -0.34 -24.20
C ARG A 103 -9.28 0.23 -25.34
N PRO A 104 -9.75 0.11 -26.60
CA PRO A 104 -8.96 0.55 -27.75
C PRO A 104 -8.79 2.07 -27.80
N ASN A 105 -9.67 2.82 -27.13
CA ASN A 105 -9.69 4.27 -27.15
C ASN A 105 -9.76 4.82 -25.73
N ALA A 106 -9.16 5.99 -25.53
CA ALA A 106 -9.35 6.78 -24.32
C ALA A 106 -10.82 7.18 -24.15
N GLU A 107 -11.23 7.34 -22.89
CA GLU A 107 -12.56 7.85 -22.58
C GLU A 107 -12.64 9.33 -23.01
N ARG A 108 -13.75 9.71 -23.63
CA ARG A 108 -13.97 11.06 -24.18
C ARG A 108 -14.64 12.09 -23.27
N PRO A 109 -15.30 11.77 -22.13
CA PRO A 109 -15.78 12.82 -21.25
C PRO A 109 -14.60 13.53 -20.57
N ASP A 110 -14.85 14.75 -20.09
CA ASP A 110 -13.88 15.48 -19.29
C ASP A 110 -13.80 14.91 -17.89
N PHE A 111 -12.59 14.87 -17.33
CA PHE A 111 -12.35 14.41 -15.97
C PHE A 111 -11.88 15.53 -15.07
N GLN A 112 -12.34 15.49 -13.82
CA GLN A 112 -11.73 16.21 -12.70
C GLN A 112 -11.09 15.20 -11.76
N TRP A 113 -9.78 15.31 -11.60
CA TRP A 113 -9.07 14.59 -10.55
C TRP A 113 -9.12 15.41 -9.27
N LYS A 114 -9.59 14.80 -8.18
CA LYS A 114 -9.67 15.45 -6.88
C LYS A 114 -8.91 14.67 -5.81
N MET A 115 -8.43 15.40 -4.81
CA MET A 115 -8.13 14.85 -3.49
C MET A 115 -9.21 15.31 -2.51
N LEU A 116 -9.73 14.38 -1.72
CA LEU A 116 -10.64 14.66 -0.63
C LEU A 116 -9.93 14.38 0.69
N CYS A 117 -10.15 15.24 1.67
CA CYS A 117 -9.79 15.00 3.07
C CYS A 117 -11.07 14.86 3.88
N LEU A 118 -11.21 13.75 4.59
CA LEU A 118 -12.34 13.45 5.46
C LEU A 118 -11.87 13.41 6.91
N ASP A 119 -12.76 13.75 7.83
CA ASP A 119 -12.57 13.55 9.26
C ASP A 119 -12.69 12.07 9.59
N LEU A 120 -11.68 11.50 10.26
CA LEU A 120 -11.61 10.07 10.59
C LEU A 120 -12.74 9.65 11.55
N SER A 121 -13.25 10.56 12.38
CA SER A 121 -14.29 10.25 13.39
C SER A 121 -15.69 10.20 12.81
N SER A 122 -15.97 11.02 11.81
CA SER A 122 -17.34 11.24 11.30
C SER A 122 -17.51 10.92 9.83
N GLY A 123 -16.44 10.76 9.06
CA GLY A 123 -16.50 10.59 7.62
C GLY A 123 -16.92 11.85 6.87
N LYS A 124 -17.04 13.00 7.54
CA LYS A 124 -17.38 14.27 6.89
C LYS A 124 -16.20 14.78 6.07
N VAL A 125 -16.47 15.26 4.86
CA VAL A 125 -15.47 15.95 4.05
C VAL A 125 -15.08 17.25 4.75
N LEU A 126 -13.80 17.37 5.11
CA LEU A 126 -13.20 18.58 5.66
C LEU A 126 -12.83 19.56 4.55
N TRP A 127 -12.30 19.05 3.45
CA TRP A 127 -12.01 19.81 2.24
C TRP A 127 -11.91 18.89 1.02
N GLU A 128 -12.08 19.49 -0.16
CA GLU A 128 -11.77 18.88 -1.46
C GLU A 128 -10.89 19.83 -2.29
N HIS A 129 -9.98 19.26 -3.07
CA HIS A 129 -9.08 20.02 -3.95
C HIS A 129 -9.09 19.41 -5.35
N VAL A 130 -9.30 20.22 -6.39
CA VAL A 130 -9.18 19.78 -7.78
C VAL A 130 -7.71 19.83 -8.19
N LEU A 131 -7.11 18.65 -8.38
CA LEU A 131 -5.71 18.49 -8.76
C LEU A 131 -5.51 18.79 -10.26
N ALA A 132 -6.40 18.27 -11.10
CA ALA A 132 -6.34 18.44 -12.54
C ALA A 132 -7.73 18.40 -13.18
N LYS A 133 -7.84 19.01 -14.36
CA LYS A 133 -9.00 18.89 -15.25
C LYS A 133 -8.51 18.66 -16.67
N ALA A 134 -8.96 17.58 -17.31
CA ALA A 134 -8.60 17.25 -18.68
C ALA A 134 -9.47 16.11 -19.23
N THR A 135 -9.56 16.03 -20.55
CA THR A 135 -9.94 14.80 -21.23
C THR A 135 -8.74 13.85 -21.25
N PRO A 136 -8.86 12.59 -20.77
CA PRO A 136 -7.78 11.62 -20.82
C PRO A 136 -7.32 11.37 -22.26
N THR A 137 -6.01 11.38 -22.49
CA THR A 137 -5.42 11.09 -23.80
C THR A 137 -5.07 9.62 -23.98
N GLN A 138 -4.91 8.89 -22.87
CA GLN A 138 -4.59 7.47 -22.85
C GLN A 138 -5.81 6.63 -22.42
N PRO A 139 -6.03 5.46 -23.03
CA PRO A 139 -6.97 4.46 -22.53
C PRO A 139 -6.54 3.90 -21.17
N LYS A 140 -7.44 3.09 -20.60
CA LYS A 140 -7.18 2.34 -19.37
C LYS A 140 -7.76 0.94 -19.47
N HIS A 141 -7.17 0.02 -18.71
CA HIS A 141 -7.73 -1.32 -18.50
C HIS A 141 -9.00 -1.25 -17.64
N VAL A 142 -9.89 -2.24 -17.75
CA VAL A 142 -11.13 -2.32 -16.94
C VAL A 142 -10.88 -2.37 -15.42
N LYS A 143 -9.75 -2.95 -14.98
CA LYS A 143 -9.29 -2.92 -13.57
C LYS A 143 -8.62 -1.62 -13.16
N ASN A 144 -8.41 -0.71 -14.09
CA ASN A 144 -7.76 0.56 -13.80
C ASN A 144 -8.81 1.68 -13.68
N SER A 145 -8.40 2.77 -13.06
CA SER A 145 -9.12 4.03 -12.98
C SER A 145 -8.13 5.13 -13.37
N TYR A 146 -8.59 6.34 -13.62
CA TYR A 146 -7.68 7.46 -13.82
C TYR A 146 -7.05 7.96 -12.50
N ALA A 147 -7.31 7.31 -11.35
CA ALA A 147 -6.78 7.64 -10.03
C ALA A 147 -6.54 6.37 -9.18
N SER A 148 -5.73 5.44 -9.70
CA SER A 148 -5.45 4.15 -9.04
C SER A 148 -4.27 4.21 -8.07
N GLU A 149 -3.37 5.16 -8.27
CA GLU A 149 -2.22 5.39 -7.41
C GLU A 149 -2.65 5.92 -6.04
N THR A 150 -2.13 5.28 -4.99
CA THR A 150 -2.39 5.68 -3.60
C THR A 150 -1.57 6.91 -3.24
N PRO A 151 -2.15 7.99 -2.67
CA PRO A 151 -1.35 9.14 -2.24
C PRO A 151 -0.39 8.78 -1.10
N VAL A 152 0.52 9.68 -0.76
CA VAL A 152 1.48 9.53 0.35
C VAL A 152 1.55 10.80 1.20
N THR A 153 1.80 10.67 2.50
CA THR A 153 1.98 11.81 3.41
C THR A 153 3.09 11.58 4.43
N ASP A 154 3.79 12.64 4.80
CA ASP A 154 4.72 12.68 5.93
C ASP A 154 4.15 13.41 7.15
N GLY A 155 2.87 13.80 7.11
CA GLY A 155 2.23 14.59 8.15
C GLY A 155 2.40 16.09 8.07
N GLU A 156 3.22 16.59 7.13
CA GLU A 156 3.27 18.01 6.78
C GLU A 156 2.58 18.25 5.44
N ARG A 157 2.82 17.34 4.50
CA ARG A 157 2.33 17.42 3.12
C ARG A 157 1.62 16.13 2.75
N VAL A 158 0.68 16.24 1.82
CA VAL A 158 0.06 15.09 1.16
C VAL A 158 0.30 15.20 -0.34
N VAL A 159 0.81 14.13 -0.94
CA VAL A 159 1.20 14.09 -2.34
C VAL A 159 0.37 13.04 -3.08
N ALA A 160 -0.29 13.47 -4.15
CA ALA A 160 -0.90 12.58 -5.13
C ALA A 160 -0.03 12.52 -6.38
N TYR A 161 0.28 11.31 -6.82
CA TYR A 161 0.76 11.05 -8.17
C TYR A 161 -0.39 10.42 -8.95
N LEU A 162 -0.68 10.93 -10.14
CA LEU A 162 -1.71 10.45 -11.04
C LEU A 162 -1.00 10.25 -12.38
N GLY A 163 -0.66 9.03 -12.77
CA GLY A 163 0.31 8.81 -13.87
C GLY A 163 -0.10 9.37 -15.23
N ASN A 164 -1.39 9.65 -15.41
CA ASN A 164 -1.93 10.30 -16.61
C ASN A 164 -2.05 11.83 -16.53
N ALA A 165 -1.75 12.45 -15.38
CA ALA A 165 -1.96 13.89 -15.16
C ALA A 165 -0.74 14.59 -14.54
N GLY A 166 -0.07 14.00 -13.56
CA GLY A 166 1.07 14.62 -12.90
C GLY A 166 1.20 14.30 -11.41
N VAL A 167 2.08 15.05 -10.75
CA VAL A 167 2.30 15.00 -9.31
C VAL A 167 1.82 16.30 -8.68
N TYR A 168 1.09 16.19 -7.58
CA TYR A 168 0.44 17.30 -6.90
C TYR A 168 0.71 17.20 -5.41
N CYS A 169 1.28 18.25 -4.83
CA CYS A 169 1.56 18.34 -3.41
C CYS A 169 0.69 19.41 -2.76
N LEU A 170 -0.03 19.01 -1.72
CA LEU A 170 -0.84 19.89 -0.88
C LEU A 170 -0.29 19.91 0.54
N ASP A 171 -0.60 20.96 1.29
CA ASP A 171 -0.51 20.92 2.76
C ASP A 171 -1.70 20.11 3.35
N LEU A 172 -1.68 19.80 4.64
CA LEU A 172 -2.79 19.07 5.28
C LEU A 172 -4.11 19.87 5.37
N LYS A 173 -4.10 21.16 5.02
CA LYS A 173 -5.29 22.02 4.93
C LYS A 173 -5.87 22.04 3.51
N GLY A 174 -5.24 21.37 2.55
CA GLY A 174 -5.70 21.27 1.17
C GLY A 174 -5.22 22.42 0.28
N HIS A 175 -4.27 23.25 0.73
CA HIS A 175 -3.68 24.28 -0.11
C HIS A 175 -2.58 23.70 -1.00
N SER A 176 -2.54 24.14 -2.25
CA SER A 176 -1.47 23.76 -3.18
C SER A 176 -0.12 24.28 -2.71
N VAL A 177 0.87 23.40 -2.64
CA VAL A 177 2.27 23.74 -2.35
C VAL A 177 3.05 23.79 -3.66
N TRP A 178 2.95 22.74 -4.47
CA TRP A 178 3.54 22.67 -5.81
C TRP A 178 2.85 21.59 -6.65
N SER A 179 2.99 21.69 -7.96
CA SER A 179 2.61 20.63 -8.90
C SER A 179 3.69 20.43 -9.97
N LYS A 180 3.77 19.21 -10.48
CA LYS A 180 4.64 18.82 -11.60
C LYS A 180 3.80 18.07 -12.61
N PRO A 181 3.39 18.72 -13.71
CA PRO A 181 2.75 18.03 -14.83
C PRO A 181 3.65 16.92 -15.36
N LEU A 182 3.05 15.78 -15.71
CA LEU A 182 3.74 14.67 -16.37
C LEU A 182 2.95 14.29 -17.61
N THR A 183 3.67 13.95 -18.68
CA THR A 183 3.04 13.43 -19.90
C THR A 183 2.58 12.00 -19.66
N ALA A 184 1.32 11.72 -20.00
CA ALA A 184 0.77 10.37 -19.95
C ALA A 184 1.49 9.46 -20.97
N PRO A 185 2.25 8.46 -20.53
CA PRO A 185 3.01 7.61 -21.45
C PRO A 185 2.09 6.57 -22.12
N LYS A 186 2.53 6.03 -23.26
CA LYS A 186 1.91 4.78 -23.75
C LYS A 186 2.24 3.64 -22.80
N THR A 187 1.24 2.82 -22.53
CA THR A 187 1.36 1.65 -21.66
C THR A 187 0.94 0.39 -22.41
N ARG A 188 1.35 -0.76 -21.90
CA ARG A 188 1.02 -2.09 -22.43
C ARG A 188 -0.46 -2.17 -22.72
N TYR A 189 -0.80 -2.33 -24.00
CA TYR A 189 -2.19 -2.40 -24.50
C TYR A 189 -3.09 -1.26 -24.01
N GLY A 190 -2.52 -0.10 -23.66
CA GLY A 190 -3.29 1.02 -23.13
C GLY A 190 -3.88 0.78 -21.75
N TRP A 191 -3.22 -0.01 -20.89
CA TRP A 191 -3.78 -0.38 -19.60
C TRP A 191 -3.69 0.70 -18.51
N GLY A 192 -2.89 1.75 -18.72
CA GLY A 192 -2.67 2.85 -17.79
C GLY A 192 -1.64 2.52 -16.69
N THR A 193 -1.43 3.47 -15.78
CA THR A 193 -0.47 3.42 -14.66
C THR A 193 -1.16 3.00 -13.36
N ALA A 194 -0.38 2.56 -12.35
CA ALA A 194 -0.90 2.30 -11.00
C ALA A 194 0.16 2.31 -9.87
N ALA A 195 1.47 2.39 -10.19
CA ALA A 195 2.52 2.45 -9.18
C ALA A 195 2.39 3.73 -8.34
N SER A 196 2.35 3.57 -7.01
CA SER A 196 2.16 4.69 -6.09
C SER A 196 3.48 5.44 -5.81
N PRO A 197 3.44 6.73 -5.43
CA PRO A 197 4.61 7.48 -5.01
C PRO A 197 5.10 7.03 -3.62
N LEU A 198 6.39 7.28 -3.32
CA LEU A 198 6.97 7.06 -2.00
C LEU A 198 7.67 8.30 -1.46
N LEU A 199 7.54 8.56 -0.16
CA LEU A 199 8.33 9.54 0.56
C LEU A 199 9.42 8.84 1.38
N HIS A 200 10.64 9.38 1.33
CA HIS A 200 11.69 9.00 2.27
C HIS A 200 12.66 10.18 2.45
N GLY A 201 12.85 10.61 3.70
CA GLY A 201 13.62 11.81 4.04
C GLY A 201 13.05 13.06 3.37
N GLU A 202 13.88 13.73 2.58
CA GLU A 202 13.52 14.95 1.82
C GLU A 202 13.12 14.66 0.37
N ARG A 203 12.96 13.38 0.00
CA ARG A 203 12.76 12.96 -1.39
C ARG A 203 11.41 12.27 -1.58
N LEU A 204 10.82 12.54 -2.74
CA LEU A 204 9.67 11.85 -3.29
C LEU A 204 10.13 11.01 -4.49
N TYR A 205 9.80 9.73 -4.50
CA TYR A 205 10.16 8.81 -5.57
C TYR A 205 8.95 8.44 -6.42
N ILE A 206 9.11 8.56 -7.73
CA ILE A 206 8.12 8.17 -8.74
C ILE A 206 8.72 7.08 -9.61
N LEU A 207 8.07 5.92 -9.64
CA LEU A 207 8.34 4.86 -10.59
C LEU A 207 7.27 4.89 -11.68
N ASN A 208 7.69 4.93 -12.93
CA ASN A 208 6.80 4.84 -14.07
C ASN A 208 7.44 3.92 -15.11
N ASP A 209 7.15 2.63 -14.97
CA ASP A 209 7.47 1.64 -15.99
C ASP A 209 6.34 1.67 -17.04
N ASN A 210 6.70 1.97 -18.29
CA ASN A 210 5.81 2.17 -19.43
C ASN A 210 6.41 1.56 -20.71
N ASP A 211 5.79 1.78 -21.88
CA ASP A 211 6.24 1.17 -23.14
C ASP A 211 7.09 2.12 -24.01
N GLU A 212 7.30 3.36 -23.57
CA GLU A 212 8.08 4.39 -24.27
C GLU A 212 9.44 4.64 -23.57
N ASP A 213 9.43 5.32 -22.42
CA ASP A 213 10.61 5.78 -21.70
C ASP A 213 10.42 5.54 -20.19
N SER A 214 10.60 4.29 -19.76
CA SER A 214 10.46 3.89 -18.36
C SER A 214 11.49 4.56 -17.46
N TYR A 215 11.10 4.94 -16.24
CA TYR A 215 11.99 5.63 -15.33
C TYR A 215 11.69 5.46 -13.85
N LEU A 216 12.74 5.64 -13.05
CA LEU A 216 12.66 5.99 -11.63
C LEU A 216 13.15 7.43 -11.48
N MET A 217 12.40 8.26 -10.77
CA MET A 217 12.69 9.69 -10.60
C MET A 217 12.61 10.08 -9.13
N ALA A 218 13.56 10.90 -8.68
CA ALA A 218 13.50 11.54 -7.38
C ALA A 218 13.19 13.03 -7.54
N LEU A 219 12.22 13.50 -6.77
CA LEU A 219 11.85 14.90 -6.63
C LEU A 219 12.19 15.37 -5.21
N ASP A 220 12.58 16.62 -5.08
CA ASP A 220 12.61 17.30 -3.79
C ASP A 220 11.18 17.44 -3.25
N LYS A 221 10.90 16.90 -2.06
CA LYS A 221 9.51 16.83 -1.53
C LYS A 221 8.90 18.20 -1.26
N ARG A 222 9.72 19.24 -1.06
CA ARG A 222 9.27 20.58 -0.69
C ARG A 222 8.96 21.44 -1.91
N THR A 223 9.64 21.20 -3.02
CA THR A 223 9.60 22.05 -4.21
C THR A 223 9.11 21.35 -5.48
N GLY A 224 9.08 20.01 -5.50
CA GLY A 224 8.75 19.23 -6.69
C GLY A 224 9.83 19.25 -7.78
N LYS A 225 10.98 19.90 -7.52
CA LYS A 225 12.10 19.95 -8.47
C LYS A 225 12.71 18.56 -8.60
N GLN A 226 12.98 18.17 -9.84
CA GLN A 226 13.66 16.91 -10.11
C GLN A 226 15.11 16.99 -9.62
N ILE A 227 15.50 16.04 -8.76
CA ILE A 227 16.87 15.87 -8.28
C ILE A 227 17.63 15.01 -9.28
N TRP A 228 17.07 13.85 -9.61
CA TRP A 228 17.61 12.92 -10.60
C TRP A 228 16.50 12.10 -11.25
N ARG A 229 16.81 11.51 -12.40
CA ARG A 229 15.98 10.53 -13.11
C ARG A 229 16.90 9.49 -13.72
N VAL A 230 16.56 8.21 -13.53
CA VAL A 230 17.28 7.10 -14.16
C VAL A 230 16.35 6.40 -15.14
N ALA A 231 16.86 6.20 -16.36
CA ALA A 231 16.18 5.41 -17.37
C ALA A 231 16.14 3.94 -16.95
N ARG A 232 15.06 3.29 -17.34
CA ARG A 232 14.76 1.90 -17.02
C ARG A 232 14.44 1.16 -18.31
N ASP A 233 14.81 -0.11 -18.34
CA ASP A 233 14.62 -1.00 -19.49
C ASP A 233 13.61 -2.08 -19.07
N GLU A 234 12.50 -1.60 -18.53
CA GLU A 234 11.36 -2.38 -18.09
C GLU A 234 10.18 -1.92 -18.91
N LYS A 235 9.35 -2.86 -19.38
CA LYS A 235 8.07 -2.54 -20.00
C LYS A 235 7.02 -2.26 -18.94
N SER A 236 5.85 -1.80 -19.38
CA SER A 236 4.78 -1.35 -18.48
C SER A 236 4.53 -2.31 -17.33
N ASN A 237 4.56 -1.76 -16.11
CA ASN A 237 4.34 -2.51 -14.89
C ASN A 237 3.77 -1.65 -13.75
N TRP A 238 3.22 -2.29 -12.73
CA TRP A 238 2.30 -1.64 -11.78
C TRP A 238 2.72 -1.74 -10.30
N ALA A 239 3.81 -2.45 -9.99
CA ALA A 239 4.32 -2.51 -8.62
C ALA A 239 4.76 -1.13 -8.12
N THR A 240 4.30 -0.78 -6.93
CA THR A 240 4.81 0.40 -6.21
C THR A 240 6.28 0.13 -5.84
N PRO A 241 7.21 1.09 -5.97
CA PRO A 241 8.58 0.91 -5.47
C PRO A 241 8.56 0.73 -3.95
N PHE A 242 9.68 0.32 -3.36
CA PHE A 242 9.81 0.16 -1.92
C PHE A 242 11.15 0.73 -1.44
N VAL A 243 11.14 1.54 -0.38
CA VAL A 243 12.37 1.94 0.28
C VAL A 243 12.70 0.92 1.37
N TRP A 244 13.77 0.18 1.16
CA TRP A 244 14.26 -0.82 2.08
C TRP A 244 15.40 -0.27 2.94
N GLU A 245 15.07 0.17 4.14
CA GLU A 245 16.03 0.44 5.20
C GLU A 245 16.44 -0.89 5.84
N ASN A 246 17.68 -1.30 5.64
CA ASN A 246 18.22 -2.53 6.18
C ASN A 246 19.49 -2.27 7.00
N GLU A 247 19.98 -3.31 7.69
CA GLU A 247 21.15 -3.21 8.57
C GLU A 247 22.45 -2.78 7.88
N LYS A 248 22.52 -2.81 6.55
CA LYS A 248 23.69 -2.40 5.77
C LYS A 248 23.55 -1.00 5.18
N ARG A 249 22.34 -0.64 4.72
CA ARG A 249 22.05 0.62 4.01
C ARG A 249 20.56 0.79 3.69
N THR A 250 20.22 1.93 3.11
CA THR A 250 18.92 2.20 2.51
C THR A 250 18.95 2.04 1.00
N GLU A 251 17.95 1.37 0.45
CA GLU A 251 17.82 1.07 -0.98
C GLU A 251 16.41 1.37 -1.51
N ILE A 252 16.28 1.66 -2.80
CA ILE A 252 15.01 1.75 -3.51
C ILE A 252 14.87 0.51 -4.37
N VAL A 253 13.97 -0.39 -3.97
CA VAL A 253 13.67 -1.64 -4.67
C VAL A 253 12.50 -1.41 -5.62
N THR A 254 12.68 -1.86 -6.85
CA THR A 254 11.70 -1.75 -7.94
C THR A 254 11.49 -3.12 -8.55
N ALA A 255 10.24 -3.56 -8.65
CA ALA A 255 9.88 -4.80 -9.31
C ALA A 255 9.21 -4.48 -10.65
N GLY A 256 9.74 -5.02 -11.74
CA GLY A 256 9.29 -4.71 -13.10
C GLY A 256 9.18 -5.97 -13.95
N SER A 257 9.13 -5.79 -15.28
CA SER A 257 8.95 -6.90 -16.22
C SER A 257 10.19 -7.77 -16.31
N GLY A 258 10.10 -9.01 -15.83
CA GLY A 258 11.19 -9.98 -15.88
C GLY A 258 12.35 -9.72 -14.92
N LYS A 259 12.33 -8.61 -14.17
CA LYS A 259 13.45 -8.18 -13.34
C LYS A 259 13.04 -7.38 -12.10
N VAL A 260 13.90 -7.42 -11.09
CA VAL A 260 13.92 -6.53 -9.92
C VAL A 260 15.23 -5.78 -9.94
N ARG A 261 15.20 -4.50 -9.60
CA ARG A 261 16.39 -3.66 -9.44
C ARG A 261 16.35 -2.95 -8.11
N SER A 262 17.51 -2.83 -7.50
CA SER A 262 17.73 -1.98 -6.34
C SER A 262 18.68 -0.85 -6.68
N TYR A 263 18.33 0.35 -6.24
CA TYR A 263 19.12 1.56 -6.38
C TYR A 263 19.47 2.10 -5.00
N ASP A 264 20.54 2.87 -4.88
CA ASP A 264 20.67 3.75 -3.73
C ASP A 264 19.75 4.99 -3.87
N LEU A 265 19.76 5.84 -2.84
CA LEU A 265 18.93 7.03 -2.78
C LEU A 265 19.27 8.06 -3.87
N ASP A 266 20.45 7.98 -4.48
CA ASP A 266 20.94 8.85 -5.56
C ASP A 266 20.71 8.24 -6.96
N GLY A 267 20.01 7.11 -7.03
CA GLY A 267 19.62 6.46 -8.28
C GLY A 267 20.68 5.56 -8.88
N LYS A 268 21.79 5.28 -8.18
CA LYS A 268 22.81 4.35 -8.70
C LYS A 268 22.36 2.91 -8.46
N LEU A 269 22.35 2.12 -9.54
CA LEU A 269 22.05 0.69 -9.47
C LEU A 269 23.03 -0.03 -8.53
N ARG A 270 22.49 -0.85 -7.62
CA ARG A 270 23.24 -1.68 -6.67
C ARG A 270 23.23 -3.13 -7.10
N TRP A 271 22.03 -3.68 -7.25
CA TRP A 271 21.86 -5.06 -7.68
C TRP A 271 20.66 -5.24 -8.58
N SER A 272 20.67 -6.34 -9.33
CA SER A 272 19.56 -6.78 -10.17
C SER A 272 19.28 -8.27 -9.99
N LEU A 273 18.02 -8.64 -10.11
CA LEU A 273 17.54 -10.02 -10.09
C LEU A 273 16.67 -10.24 -11.33
N THR A 274 16.97 -11.26 -12.12
CA THR A 274 16.14 -11.71 -13.25
C THR A 274 15.34 -12.96 -12.89
N GLY A 275 14.45 -13.39 -13.79
CA GLY A 275 13.62 -14.58 -13.59
C GLY A 275 12.23 -14.29 -13.03
N MET A 276 11.87 -13.01 -12.88
CA MET A 276 10.50 -12.58 -12.55
C MET A 276 9.54 -12.84 -13.71
N SER A 277 8.24 -12.78 -13.42
CA SER A 277 7.20 -12.77 -14.45
C SER A 277 7.24 -11.49 -15.30
N HIS A 278 6.64 -11.53 -16.48
CA HIS A 278 6.52 -10.40 -17.39
C HIS A 278 5.64 -9.27 -16.83
N ILE A 279 4.71 -9.60 -15.93
CA ILE A 279 3.84 -8.65 -15.23
C ILE A 279 4.00 -8.83 -13.73
N THR A 280 4.20 -7.72 -13.02
CA THR A 280 4.52 -7.65 -11.60
C THR A 280 3.70 -6.56 -10.91
N ILE A 281 2.62 -6.94 -10.25
CA ILE A 281 1.69 -6.01 -9.60
C ILE A 281 1.99 -5.92 -8.10
N ALA A 282 2.34 -7.05 -7.48
CA ALA A 282 2.71 -7.12 -6.08
C ALA A 282 3.92 -6.21 -5.76
N THR A 283 3.81 -5.48 -4.66
CA THR A 283 4.80 -4.49 -4.22
C THR A 283 5.85 -5.16 -3.31
N PRO A 284 7.15 -4.87 -3.46
CA PRO A 284 8.16 -5.34 -2.50
C PRO A 284 7.91 -4.80 -1.09
N TYR A 285 8.31 -5.55 -0.08
CA TYR A 285 8.28 -5.12 1.32
C TYR A 285 9.33 -5.87 2.12
N ALA A 286 9.65 -5.40 3.32
CA ALA A 286 10.60 -6.06 4.20
C ALA A 286 9.99 -6.37 5.57
N GLU A 287 10.43 -7.49 6.14
CA GLU A 287 10.06 -7.92 7.49
C GLU A 287 11.19 -8.80 8.05
N GLN A 288 11.49 -8.67 9.34
CA GLN A 288 12.55 -9.44 10.01
C GLN A 288 13.92 -9.43 9.28
N GLY A 289 14.26 -8.30 8.65
CA GLY A 289 15.53 -8.09 7.96
C GLY A 289 15.62 -8.69 6.55
N LEU A 290 14.59 -9.39 6.07
CA LEU A 290 14.53 -9.91 4.70
C LEU A 290 13.63 -9.03 3.83
N LEU A 291 14.02 -8.88 2.57
CA LEU A 291 13.21 -8.27 1.52
C LEU A 291 12.42 -9.36 0.79
N TYR A 292 11.11 -9.19 0.67
CA TYR A 292 10.22 -10.10 -0.03
C TYR A 292 9.79 -9.50 -1.37
N VAL A 293 9.94 -10.27 -2.44
CA VAL A 293 9.51 -9.87 -3.79
C VAL A 293 8.79 -11.02 -4.46
N SER A 294 7.64 -10.72 -5.07
CA SER A 294 6.81 -11.70 -5.74
C SER A 294 6.33 -11.20 -7.09
N SER A 295 6.29 -12.08 -8.09
CA SER A 295 5.63 -11.83 -9.37
C SER A 295 4.98 -13.13 -9.82
N GLY A 296 3.67 -13.13 -10.06
CA GLY A 296 2.95 -14.35 -10.40
C GLY A 296 1.99 -14.19 -11.57
N PHE A 297 2.45 -13.63 -12.70
CA PHE A 297 1.58 -13.48 -13.87
C PHE A 297 1.00 -14.85 -14.28
N VAL A 298 -0.32 -14.92 -14.38
CA VAL A 298 -1.06 -16.17 -14.58
C VAL A 298 -0.74 -16.90 -15.89
N MET A 299 -0.19 -16.20 -16.89
CA MET A 299 0.23 -16.80 -18.17
C MET A 299 1.70 -17.23 -18.18
N ASP A 300 2.48 -16.88 -17.16
CA ASP A 300 3.87 -17.28 -17.04
C ASP A 300 4.00 -18.61 -16.29
N LYS A 301 4.92 -19.46 -16.76
CA LYS A 301 5.26 -20.71 -16.05
C LYS A 301 5.97 -20.41 -14.72
N SER A 302 6.88 -19.45 -14.72
CA SER A 302 7.60 -18.96 -13.55
C SER A 302 6.74 -17.94 -12.81
N ARG A 303 6.48 -18.20 -11.53
CA ARG A 303 5.71 -17.32 -10.62
C ARG A 303 6.46 -17.21 -9.30
N PRO A 304 7.65 -16.59 -9.32
CA PRO A 304 8.58 -16.71 -8.22
C PRO A 304 8.24 -15.77 -7.07
N LEU A 305 8.49 -16.27 -5.86
CA LEU A 305 8.50 -15.54 -4.61
C LEU A 305 9.89 -15.68 -3.99
N TYR A 306 10.57 -14.56 -3.79
CA TYR A 306 11.92 -14.49 -3.23
C TYR A 306 11.91 -13.88 -1.84
N ALA A 307 12.81 -14.37 -0.98
CA ALA A 307 13.31 -13.63 0.17
C ALA A 307 14.80 -13.32 -0.03
N ILE A 308 15.17 -12.05 0.11
CA ILE A 308 16.49 -11.51 -0.22
C ILE A 308 17.15 -10.97 1.06
N ARG A 309 18.44 -11.30 1.25
CA ARG A 309 19.27 -10.83 2.36
C ARG A 309 19.83 -9.43 2.08
N PRO A 310 20.09 -8.62 3.12
CA PRO A 310 20.64 -7.28 2.94
C PRO A 310 22.07 -7.31 2.42
N GLY A 311 22.49 -6.20 1.79
CA GLY A 311 23.87 -6.01 1.33
C GLY A 311 24.24 -6.69 0.02
N ALA A 312 23.25 -7.08 -0.79
CA ALA A 312 23.49 -7.66 -2.10
C ALA A 312 24.13 -6.65 -3.08
N GLU A 313 24.92 -7.12 -4.04
CA GLU A 313 25.58 -6.28 -5.07
C GLU A 313 25.63 -7.04 -6.40
N GLY A 314 25.54 -6.31 -7.51
CA GLY A 314 25.65 -6.88 -8.86
C GLY A 314 24.44 -7.73 -9.28
N ASP A 315 24.67 -8.71 -10.17
CA ASP A 315 23.62 -9.66 -10.55
C ASP A 315 23.51 -10.76 -9.49
N ILE A 316 22.32 -10.88 -8.90
CA ILE A 316 22.01 -11.84 -7.84
C ILE A 316 21.11 -12.98 -8.32
N SER A 317 20.88 -13.08 -9.64
CA SER A 317 19.99 -14.06 -10.24
C SER A 317 20.38 -15.50 -9.90
N LEU A 318 19.38 -16.31 -9.59
CA LEU A 318 19.57 -17.74 -9.37
C LEU A 318 19.81 -18.46 -10.70
N GLN A 319 20.70 -19.44 -10.68
CA GLN A 319 20.85 -20.37 -11.80
C GLN A 319 19.69 -21.38 -11.81
N PRO A 320 19.39 -22.02 -12.96
CA PRO A 320 18.34 -23.03 -13.04
C PRO A 320 18.48 -24.12 -11.96
N GLY A 321 17.40 -24.41 -11.26
CA GLY A 321 17.36 -25.40 -10.17
C GLY A 321 17.83 -24.90 -8.81
N GLN A 322 18.44 -23.71 -8.72
CA GLN A 322 18.77 -23.10 -7.44
C GLN A 322 17.54 -22.47 -6.79
N THR A 323 17.46 -22.59 -5.47
CA THR A 323 16.44 -21.94 -4.64
C THR A 323 17.03 -20.95 -3.66
N ASN A 324 18.35 -20.81 -3.59
CA ASN A 324 19.04 -19.87 -2.70
C ASN A 324 20.43 -19.53 -3.23
N SER A 325 21.02 -18.46 -2.69
CA SER A 325 22.39 -18.02 -2.93
C SER A 325 22.88 -17.24 -1.69
N PRO A 326 24.11 -16.68 -1.65
CA PRO A 326 24.51 -15.79 -0.57
C PRO A 326 23.56 -14.59 -0.39
N SER A 327 23.08 -13.99 -1.49
CA SER A 327 22.16 -12.85 -1.48
C SER A 327 20.70 -13.26 -1.35
N ILE A 328 20.30 -14.46 -1.80
CA ILE A 328 18.91 -14.92 -1.77
C ILE A 328 18.74 -15.95 -0.67
N ALA A 329 17.92 -15.63 0.34
CA ALA A 329 17.65 -16.52 1.47
C ALA A 329 16.95 -17.79 1.02
N TRP A 330 15.91 -17.63 0.20
CA TRP A 330 15.18 -18.71 -0.43
C TRP A 330 14.33 -18.17 -1.59
N CYS A 331 13.90 -19.07 -2.47
CA CYS A 331 12.98 -18.83 -3.58
C CYS A 331 11.97 -19.97 -3.66
N GLN A 332 10.69 -19.59 -3.77
CA GLN A 332 9.61 -20.47 -4.17
C GLN A 332 9.24 -20.15 -5.62
N PRO A 333 9.60 -20.99 -6.61
CA PRO A 333 9.58 -20.63 -8.03
C PRO A 333 8.18 -20.48 -8.63
N THR A 334 7.15 -21.01 -7.97
CA THR A 334 5.78 -21.08 -8.49
C THR A 334 4.71 -20.66 -7.47
N ALA A 335 5.12 -20.09 -6.34
CA ALA A 335 4.22 -19.79 -5.24
C ALA A 335 3.58 -18.40 -5.31
N ALA A 336 4.11 -17.47 -6.10
CA ALA A 336 3.65 -16.08 -6.08
C ALA A 336 2.21 -15.92 -6.62
N PRO A 337 1.45 -14.98 -6.04
CA PRO A 337 0.15 -14.58 -6.57
C PRO A 337 0.32 -13.57 -7.72
N TYR A 338 -0.76 -13.27 -8.44
CA TYR A 338 -0.73 -12.29 -9.53
C TYR A 338 -0.91 -10.86 -9.04
N ASN A 339 -2.08 -10.51 -8.48
CA ASN A 339 -2.38 -9.14 -8.03
C ASN A 339 -1.99 -8.88 -6.56
N PRO A 340 -2.42 -9.68 -5.56
CA PRO A 340 -2.21 -9.34 -4.16
C PRO A 340 -0.73 -9.33 -3.76
N THR A 341 -0.29 -8.31 -3.02
CA THR A 341 1.01 -8.34 -2.34
C THR A 341 0.95 -9.34 -1.20
N THR A 342 1.96 -10.23 -1.10
CA THR A 342 2.02 -11.20 0.01
C THR A 342 2.16 -10.52 1.37
N LEU A 343 1.94 -11.26 2.46
CA LEU A 343 1.95 -10.73 3.82
C LEU A 343 2.86 -11.57 4.70
N VAL A 344 3.85 -10.97 5.35
CA VAL A 344 4.55 -11.61 6.48
C VAL A 344 3.95 -11.13 7.79
N TYR A 345 3.39 -12.04 8.57
CA TYR A 345 2.84 -11.75 9.90
C TYR A 345 3.26 -12.86 10.88
N GLU A 346 3.84 -12.48 12.02
CA GLU A 346 4.30 -13.42 13.06
C GLU A 346 5.21 -14.57 12.51
N GLY A 347 6.12 -14.23 11.60
CA GLY A 347 7.07 -15.19 11.02
C GLY A 347 6.51 -16.09 9.92
N ARG A 348 5.26 -15.86 9.50
CA ARG A 348 4.56 -16.62 8.44
C ARG A 348 4.35 -15.72 7.24
N LEU A 349 4.71 -16.20 6.06
CA LEU A 349 4.39 -15.56 4.80
C LEU A 349 3.13 -16.18 4.23
N SER A 350 2.06 -15.40 4.16
CA SER A 350 0.79 -15.78 3.56
C SER A 350 0.73 -15.32 2.11
N VAL A 351 0.30 -16.23 1.23
CA VAL A 351 0.04 -15.96 -0.18
C VAL A 351 -1.45 -16.09 -0.46
N LEU A 352 -2.09 -14.96 -0.73
CA LEU A 352 -3.46 -14.89 -1.20
C LEU A 352 -3.48 -14.95 -2.73
N HIS A 353 -4.00 -16.05 -3.27
CA HIS A 353 -4.12 -16.26 -4.71
C HIS A 353 -5.40 -15.63 -5.24
N ASP A 354 -5.34 -15.09 -6.45
CA ASP A 354 -6.39 -14.31 -7.11
C ASP A 354 -7.73 -15.05 -7.27
N ARG A 355 -7.68 -16.39 -7.28
CA ARG A 355 -8.84 -17.29 -7.43
C ARG A 355 -9.37 -17.83 -6.09
N GLY A 356 -8.99 -17.21 -4.98
CA GLY A 356 -9.55 -17.49 -3.65
C GLY A 356 -8.97 -18.70 -2.97
N GLU A 357 -7.65 -18.79 -2.99
CA GLU A 357 -6.90 -19.75 -2.21
C GLU A 357 -5.92 -19.00 -1.32
N LEU A 358 -5.66 -19.53 -0.13
CA LEU A 358 -4.61 -19.04 0.75
C LEU A 358 -3.61 -20.17 0.99
N SER A 359 -2.32 -19.90 0.80
CA SER A 359 -1.24 -20.78 1.25
C SER A 359 -0.33 -20.04 2.24
N ALA A 360 0.46 -20.78 3.01
CA ALA A 360 1.43 -20.17 3.92
C ALA A 360 2.77 -20.88 3.91
N TYR A 361 3.81 -20.10 4.16
CA TYR A 361 5.20 -20.51 4.21
C TYR A 361 5.86 -19.93 5.46
N ASN A 362 6.88 -20.59 5.98
CA ASN A 362 7.76 -19.99 6.97
C ASN A 362 8.51 -18.83 6.30
N ALA A 363 8.37 -17.61 6.83
CA ALA A 363 8.90 -16.42 6.18
C ALA A 363 10.44 -16.41 6.12
N ARG A 364 11.12 -17.11 7.03
CA ARG A 364 12.59 -17.16 7.11
C ARG A 364 13.19 -18.23 6.22
N THR A 365 12.53 -19.38 6.09
CA THR A 365 13.09 -20.55 5.37
C THR A 365 12.43 -20.81 4.03
N GLY A 366 11.26 -20.22 3.78
CA GLY A 366 10.43 -20.50 2.60
C GLY A 366 9.73 -21.86 2.65
N ALA A 367 9.89 -22.64 3.72
CA ALA A 367 9.25 -23.95 3.84
C ALA A 367 7.73 -23.81 3.90
N MET A 368 6.98 -24.62 3.15
CA MET A 368 5.52 -24.59 3.15
C MET A 368 4.97 -25.04 4.52
N LEU A 369 4.04 -24.27 5.08
CA LEU A 369 3.32 -24.59 6.32
C LEU A 369 2.00 -25.30 5.99
N TYR A 370 1.24 -24.75 5.06
CA TYR A 370 0.09 -25.41 4.45
C TYR A 370 -0.04 -24.98 2.98
N ASP A 371 -0.45 -25.94 2.15
CA ASP A 371 -0.73 -25.71 0.73
C ASP A 371 -2.05 -24.98 0.53
N ARG A 372 -2.34 -24.55 -0.70
CA ARG A 372 -3.54 -23.80 -1.11
C ARG A 372 -4.82 -24.36 -0.51
N GLN A 373 -5.39 -23.61 0.43
CA GLN A 373 -6.69 -23.85 1.02
C GLN A 373 -7.71 -22.89 0.42
N LYS A 374 -8.87 -23.41 0.03
CA LYS A 374 -9.93 -22.59 -0.58
C LYS A 374 -10.56 -21.67 0.47
N LEU A 375 -10.77 -20.42 0.07
CA LEU A 375 -11.72 -19.53 0.71
C LEU A 375 -13.10 -19.85 0.09
N PRO A 376 -14.07 -20.42 0.83
CA PRO A 376 -15.37 -20.80 0.29
C PRO A 376 -16.09 -19.60 -0.34
N GLU A 377 -16.54 -19.74 -1.59
CA GLU A 377 -17.13 -18.64 -2.38
C GLU A 377 -16.19 -17.42 -2.55
N GLY A 378 -14.92 -17.55 -2.16
CA GLY A 378 -13.89 -16.57 -2.40
C GLY A 378 -13.47 -16.64 -3.86
N LEU A 379 -13.86 -15.64 -4.64
CA LEU A 379 -13.35 -15.41 -5.98
C LEU A 379 -12.90 -13.96 -6.11
N HIS A 380 -11.96 -13.72 -7.02
CA HIS A 380 -11.51 -12.41 -7.45
C HIS A 380 -10.88 -11.60 -6.31
N PHE A 381 -9.59 -11.85 -6.06
CA PHE A 381 -8.80 -11.08 -5.09
C PHE A 381 -7.83 -10.15 -5.81
N THR A 382 -8.03 -8.85 -5.60
CA THR A 382 -7.10 -7.80 -6.03
C THR A 382 -6.47 -7.08 -4.84
N ALA A 383 -7.28 -6.78 -3.81
CA ALA A 383 -6.78 -6.18 -2.58
C ALA A 383 -5.78 -7.12 -1.90
N SER A 384 -4.70 -6.53 -1.37
CA SER A 384 -3.68 -7.31 -0.67
C SER A 384 -4.16 -7.64 0.76
N PRO A 385 -3.84 -8.83 1.30
CA PRO A 385 -4.20 -9.18 2.67
C PRO A 385 -3.55 -8.26 3.69
N TRP A 386 -4.18 -8.14 4.85
CA TRP A 386 -3.69 -7.42 6.02
C TRP A 386 -3.82 -8.27 7.29
N ALA A 387 -3.12 -7.88 8.37
CA ALA A 387 -3.19 -8.58 9.64
C ALA A 387 -3.14 -7.67 10.86
N TYR A 388 -3.76 -8.14 11.93
CA TYR A 388 -3.67 -7.65 13.30
C TYR A 388 -4.31 -8.69 14.22
N GLY A 389 -4.04 -8.60 15.52
CA GLY A 389 -4.71 -9.40 16.56
C GLY A 389 -4.85 -10.87 16.16
N ASP A 390 -3.73 -11.53 15.85
CA ASP A 390 -3.64 -12.95 15.48
C ASP A 390 -4.59 -13.43 14.34
N ARG A 391 -4.99 -12.51 13.46
CA ARG A 391 -5.83 -12.78 12.28
C ARG A 391 -5.18 -12.25 11.00
N ILE A 392 -5.48 -12.95 9.90
CA ILE A 392 -5.24 -12.49 8.54
C ILE A 392 -6.59 -12.22 7.88
N PHE A 393 -6.68 -11.11 7.18
CA PHE A 393 -7.89 -10.67 6.51
C PHE A 393 -7.67 -10.58 5.01
N CYS A 394 -8.59 -11.12 4.24
CA CYS A 394 -8.54 -11.16 2.78
C CYS A 394 -9.83 -10.55 2.21
N LEU A 395 -9.75 -9.39 1.55
CA LEU A 395 -10.90 -8.72 0.92
C LEU A 395 -10.96 -9.09 -0.56
N ASN A 396 -12.11 -9.61 -1.00
CA ASN A 396 -12.36 -9.87 -2.41
C ASN A 396 -13.11 -8.71 -3.09
N GLU A 397 -13.26 -8.81 -4.41
CA GLU A 397 -13.91 -7.77 -5.23
C GLU A 397 -15.41 -7.60 -4.97
N ASP A 398 -16.05 -8.55 -4.31
CA ASP A 398 -17.46 -8.51 -3.91
C ASP A 398 -17.71 -7.81 -2.55
N GLY A 399 -16.66 -7.26 -1.93
CA GLY A 399 -16.79 -6.64 -0.61
C GLY A 399 -16.90 -7.67 0.52
N ILE A 400 -16.52 -8.93 0.29
CA ILE A 400 -16.46 -9.97 1.32
C ILE A 400 -15.02 -10.03 1.85
N THR A 401 -14.89 -9.82 3.16
CA THR A 401 -13.64 -10.03 3.89
C THR A 401 -13.65 -11.39 4.58
N PHE A 402 -12.69 -12.23 4.26
CA PHE A 402 -12.45 -13.51 4.90
C PHE A 402 -11.48 -13.31 6.05
N VAL A 403 -11.85 -13.79 7.25
CA VAL A 403 -11.02 -13.71 8.45
C VAL A 403 -10.47 -15.10 8.76
N VAL A 404 -9.15 -15.23 8.69
CA VAL A 404 -8.42 -16.49 8.86
C VAL A 404 -7.57 -16.38 10.11
N GLN A 405 -7.50 -17.45 10.91
CA GLN A 405 -6.58 -17.55 12.03
C GLN A 405 -5.14 -17.47 11.52
N ALA A 406 -4.32 -16.59 12.10
CA ALA A 406 -2.88 -16.63 11.85
C ALA A 406 -2.30 -17.88 12.53
N GLY A 407 -1.66 -18.77 11.76
CA GLY A 407 -1.13 -20.02 12.30
C GLY A 407 -0.46 -20.90 11.25
N ASP A 408 0.10 -22.03 11.71
CA ASP A 408 0.76 -23.02 10.84
C ASP A 408 -0.24 -23.96 10.15
N ARG A 409 -1.53 -23.81 10.46
CA ARG A 409 -2.66 -24.52 9.84
C ARG A 409 -3.70 -23.51 9.43
N PHE A 410 -4.37 -23.79 8.34
CA PHE A 410 -5.47 -22.97 7.87
C PHE A 410 -6.73 -23.19 8.71
N GLU A 411 -7.33 -22.09 9.14
CA GLU A 411 -8.63 -22.08 9.79
C GLU A 411 -9.37 -20.79 9.40
N LEU A 412 -10.43 -20.93 8.60
CA LEU A 412 -11.33 -19.83 8.31
C LEU A 412 -12.28 -19.64 9.49
N LEU A 413 -12.26 -18.45 10.09
CA LEU A 413 -13.04 -18.15 11.29
C LEU A 413 -14.40 -17.55 10.96
N ARG A 414 -14.47 -16.69 9.94
CA ARG A 414 -15.70 -16.03 9.49
C ARG A 414 -15.52 -15.24 8.19
N THR A 415 -16.63 -14.72 7.69
CA THR A 415 -16.68 -13.70 6.65
C THR A 415 -17.44 -12.47 7.13
N ASN A 416 -17.05 -11.30 6.65
CA ASN A 416 -17.74 -10.02 6.83
C ASN A 416 -18.13 -9.50 5.44
N LYS A 417 -19.36 -9.04 5.24
CA LYS A 417 -19.88 -8.66 3.92
C LYS A 417 -20.36 -7.22 3.91
N LEU A 418 -19.82 -6.42 2.98
CA LEU A 418 -20.27 -5.06 2.69
C LEU A 418 -21.50 -5.06 1.75
N ALA A 419 -21.93 -3.87 1.34
CA ALA A 419 -23.09 -3.72 0.47
C ALA A 419 -22.88 -4.45 -0.88
N PRO A 420 -23.90 -5.15 -1.43
CA PRO A 420 -23.75 -6.02 -2.60
C PRO A 420 -23.48 -5.27 -3.91
N ASP A 421 -23.81 -3.98 -3.97
CA ASP A 421 -23.58 -3.08 -5.10
C ASP A 421 -22.15 -2.49 -5.12
N ASP A 422 -21.33 -2.79 -4.11
CA ASP A 422 -19.94 -2.37 -4.07
C ASP A 422 -19.01 -3.31 -4.83
N MET A 423 -17.93 -2.70 -5.32
CA MET A 423 -16.76 -3.40 -5.82
C MET A 423 -15.50 -2.90 -5.11
N CYS A 424 -14.69 -3.82 -4.57
CA CYS A 424 -13.51 -3.48 -3.79
C CYS A 424 -12.21 -3.93 -4.48
N LEU A 425 -11.37 -2.98 -4.89
CA LEU A 425 -9.99 -3.27 -5.35
C LEU A 425 -8.91 -2.74 -4.39
N ALA A 426 -9.23 -1.66 -3.68
CA ALA A 426 -8.29 -0.96 -2.83
C ALA A 426 -7.93 -1.80 -1.59
N THR A 427 -6.65 -1.76 -1.21
CA THR A 427 -6.21 -2.36 0.06
C THR A 427 -6.66 -1.46 1.22
N PRO A 428 -7.26 -1.99 2.30
CA PRO A 428 -7.71 -1.19 3.43
C PRO A 428 -6.60 -0.43 4.17
N ALA A 429 -7.00 0.61 4.92
CA ALA A 429 -6.13 1.31 5.87
C ALA A 429 -6.52 1.00 7.31
N LEU A 430 -5.51 0.87 8.18
CA LEU A 430 -5.70 0.56 9.60
C LEU A 430 -5.22 1.76 10.40
N ALA A 431 -6.15 2.45 11.05
CA ALA A 431 -5.90 3.75 11.67
C ALA A 431 -6.39 3.75 13.12
N GLY A 432 -5.47 3.49 14.05
CA GLY A 432 -5.82 3.23 15.45
C GLY A 432 -6.71 2.00 15.54
N ASP A 433 -7.94 2.21 16.02
CA ASP A 433 -8.94 1.14 16.22
C ASP A 433 -10.01 1.13 15.11
N ARG A 434 -9.70 1.79 13.98
CA ARG A 434 -10.59 1.90 12.82
C ARG A 434 -9.98 1.24 11.59
N LEU A 435 -10.81 0.51 10.86
CA LEU A 435 -10.48 -0.09 9.58
C LEU A 435 -11.23 0.66 8.47
N LEU A 436 -10.48 1.24 7.54
CA LEU A 436 -11.03 1.96 6.40
C LEU A 436 -11.04 1.08 5.16
N ILE A 437 -12.22 0.73 4.66
CA ILE A 437 -12.39 -0.07 3.44
C ILE A 437 -12.98 0.81 2.34
N ARG A 438 -12.29 0.88 1.21
CA ARG A 438 -12.73 1.67 0.06
C ARG A 438 -13.31 0.77 -1.03
N SER A 439 -14.55 1.06 -1.44
CA SER A 439 -15.17 0.51 -2.65
C SER A 439 -15.09 1.50 -3.82
N SER A 440 -15.60 1.10 -4.98
CA SER A 440 -15.79 1.95 -6.16
C SER A 440 -16.60 3.22 -5.88
N ALA A 441 -17.53 3.17 -4.92
CA ALA A 441 -18.49 4.23 -4.65
C ALA A 441 -18.37 4.85 -3.25
N ARG A 442 -17.80 4.13 -2.27
CA ARG A 442 -17.84 4.53 -0.85
C ARG A 442 -16.53 4.31 -0.13
N LEU A 443 -16.39 5.03 0.98
CA LEU A 443 -15.42 4.76 2.01
C LEU A 443 -16.17 4.35 3.29
N TYR A 444 -15.87 3.15 3.79
CA TYR A 444 -16.38 2.60 5.03
C TYR A 444 -15.36 2.80 6.14
N CYS A 445 -15.80 3.25 7.31
CA CYS A 445 -15.05 3.14 8.55
C CYS A 445 -15.69 2.09 9.45
N VAL A 446 -15.02 0.95 9.57
CA VAL A 446 -15.39 -0.14 10.47
C VAL A 446 -14.72 0.08 11.83
N GLY A 447 -15.45 -0.14 12.92
CA GLY A 447 -14.99 0.11 14.28
C GLY A 447 -15.63 1.35 14.92
N SER A 448 -15.62 1.41 16.25
CA SER A 448 -16.38 2.41 17.00
C SER A 448 -15.84 3.83 16.82
N THR A 449 -16.76 4.78 16.73
CA THR A 449 -16.50 6.23 16.74
C THR A 449 -16.52 6.82 18.15
N LYS A 450 -16.70 5.99 19.18
CA LYS A 450 -16.83 6.41 20.59
C LYS A 450 -15.62 7.16 21.11
#